data_AF-A0A521GMJ2-F1
#
_entry.id   AF-A0A521GMJ2-F1
#
_cell.length_a   1.000
_cell.length_b   1.000
_cell.length_c   1.000
_cell.angle_alpha   90.00
_cell.angle_beta   90.00
_cell.angle_gamma   90.00
#
_symmetry.space_group_name_H-M   'P 1'
#
loop_
_entity.id
_entity.type
_entity.pdbx_description
1 polymer ?
#
loop_
_entity_poly.entity_id
_entity_poly.type
_entity_poly.pdbx_seq_one_letter_code
_entity_poly.pdbx_strand_id
1 'polypeptide(L)'
;MNTENPEAKDKINSLLQLFAQLEDLRSYGKTLDTLRSHLDMTRRAEEYILGFRQRLADIFQEPDKAFQKFASLAMSNGVDAAAENMSKDPDAYGTIKGWSFGPLNNPARSGILKLSLPGAVRTAIEGFTAHMQTGGGPYSREDLKRKVDSIKSKLDEAEKEHGSSGQRIELELQIAELAKEISFRDLAALPKEQYRIVETLRDKYRNLIQTNENDPAKRIAANKKK
;
A
#
# COMPACT_ATOMS: atom_id res chain seq x y z
N MET A 1 -10.59 37.00 39.58
CA MET A 1 -11.15 37.46 38.29
C MET A 1 -10.20 36.99 37.21
N ASN A 2 -10.58 35.95 36.46
CA ASN A 2 -9.83 35.48 35.31
C ASN A 2 -10.05 36.48 34.18
N THR A 3 -9.10 37.39 33.98
CA THR A 3 -8.99 38.12 32.72
C THR A 3 -8.48 37.10 31.69
N GLU A 4 -9.41 36.43 31.00
CA GLU A 4 -9.07 35.66 29.79
C GLU A 4 -8.31 36.60 28.85
N ASN A 5 -7.05 36.29 28.55
CA ASN A 5 -6.28 37.01 27.55
C ASN A 5 -6.88 36.68 26.17
N PRO A 6 -7.57 37.62 25.49
CA PRO A 6 -8.26 37.32 24.24
C PRO A 6 -7.29 36.87 23.14
N GLU A 7 -6.06 37.42 23.14
CA GLU A 7 -5.00 37.02 22.22
C GLU A 7 -4.57 35.56 22.42
N ALA A 8 -4.50 35.09 23.67
CA ALA A 8 -4.17 33.70 23.97
C ALA A 8 -5.29 32.75 23.54
N LYS A 9 -6.55 33.16 23.72
CA LYS A 9 -7.73 32.39 23.30
C LYS A 9 -7.76 32.21 21.78
N ASP A 10 -7.45 33.26 21.03
CA ASP A 10 -7.36 33.20 19.57
C ASP A 10 -6.24 32.27 19.10
N LYS A 11 -5.05 32.37 19.70
CA LYS A 11 -3.91 31.47 19.40
C LYS A 11 -4.24 30.01 19.68
N ILE A 12 -4.94 29.71 20.77
CA ILE A 12 -5.36 28.35 21.11
C ILE A 12 -6.38 27.82 20.10
N ASN A 13 -7.37 28.64 19.71
CA ASN A 13 -8.35 28.27 18.69
C ASN A 13 -7.67 28.00 17.33
N SER A 14 -6.74 28.86 16.92
CA SER A 14 -5.94 28.65 15.71
C SER A 14 -5.12 27.36 15.78
N LEU A 15 -4.50 27.07 16.93
CA LEU A 15 -3.71 25.85 17.11
C LEU A 15 -4.57 24.58 17.04
N LEU A 16 -5.77 24.59 17.61
CA LEU A 16 -6.72 23.49 17.51
C LEU A 16 -7.21 23.27 16.07
N GLN A 17 -7.47 24.35 15.32
CA GLN A 17 -7.85 24.27 13.91
C GLN A 17 -6.74 23.69 13.03
N LEU A 18 -5.50 24.17 13.19
CA LEU A 18 -4.34 23.63 12.47
C LEU A 18 -4.09 22.15 12.83
N PHE A 19 -4.30 21.79 14.09
CA PHE A 19 -4.19 20.40 14.51
C PHE A 19 -5.24 19.50 13.86
N ALA A 20 -6.50 19.92 13.80
CA ALA A 20 -7.55 19.19 13.09
C ALA A 20 -7.21 18.99 11.61
N GLN A 21 -6.76 20.06 10.92
CA GLN A 21 -6.29 19.98 9.53
C GLN A 21 -5.13 19.00 9.35
N LEU A 22 -4.20 18.96 10.31
CA LEU A 22 -3.09 18.03 10.28
C LEU A 22 -3.53 16.57 10.52
N GLU A 23 -4.48 16.34 11.41
CA GLU A 23 -5.05 15.00 11.63
C GLU A 23 -5.77 14.49 10.38
N ASP A 24 -6.52 15.35 9.70
CA ASP A 24 -7.15 15.03 8.42
C ASP A 24 -6.11 14.63 7.37
N LEU A 25 -5.03 15.42 7.22
CA LEU A 25 -3.92 15.09 6.32
C LEU A 25 -3.19 13.80 6.70
N ARG A 26 -3.08 13.48 8.00
CA ARG A 26 -2.46 12.22 8.46
C ARG A 26 -3.34 11.02 8.19
N SER A 27 -4.64 11.14 8.46
CA SER A 27 -5.63 10.11 8.14
C SER A 27 -5.60 9.82 6.64
N TYR A 28 -5.59 10.88 5.84
CA TYR A 28 -5.46 10.82 4.40
C TYR A 28 -4.15 10.17 3.92
N GLY A 29 -3.01 10.49 4.53
CA GLY A 29 -1.73 9.84 4.22
C GLY A 29 -1.78 8.32 4.38
N LYS A 30 -2.47 7.81 5.41
CA LYS A 30 -2.68 6.36 5.58
C LYS A 30 -3.55 5.77 4.47
N THR A 31 -4.56 6.50 4.00
CA THR A 31 -5.39 6.09 2.87
C THR A 31 -4.56 5.98 1.59
N LEU A 32 -3.70 6.95 1.31
CA LEU A 32 -2.78 6.89 0.17
C LEU A 32 -1.82 5.71 0.26
N ASP A 33 -1.20 5.48 1.41
CA ASP A 33 -0.28 4.36 1.60
C ASP A 33 -1.00 3.02 1.40
N THR A 34 -2.25 2.93 1.84
CA THR A 34 -3.11 1.75 1.61
C THR A 34 -3.41 1.57 0.12
N LEU A 35 -3.79 2.63 -0.60
CA LEU A 35 -4.05 2.58 -2.03
C LEU A 35 -2.80 2.21 -2.85
N ARG A 36 -1.63 2.74 -2.49
CA ARG A 36 -0.34 2.39 -3.11
C ARG A 36 0.01 0.93 -2.87
N SER A 37 -0.14 0.46 -1.63
CA SER A 37 0.05 -0.96 -1.30
C SER A 37 -0.88 -1.87 -2.10
N HIS A 38 -2.17 -1.50 -2.21
CA HIS A 38 -3.14 -2.21 -3.03
C HIS A 38 -2.79 -2.19 -4.53
N LEU A 39 -2.30 -1.07 -5.06
CA LEU A 39 -1.86 -0.96 -6.44
C LEU A 39 -0.69 -1.90 -6.72
N ASP A 40 0.31 -1.92 -5.84
CA ASP A 40 1.49 -2.79 -5.98
C ASP A 40 1.11 -4.27 -5.92
N MET A 41 0.24 -4.66 -4.99
CA MET A 41 -0.25 -6.04 -4.91
C MET A 41 -1.08 -6.43 -6.14
N THR A 42 -1.91 -5.52 -6.66
CA THR A 42 -2.74 -5.79 -7.85
C THR A 42 -1.88 -5.92 -9.11
N ARG A 43 -0.84 -5.10 -9.26
CA ARG A 43 0.14 -5.23 -10.35
C ARG A 43 0.91 -6.54 -10.28
N ARG A 44 1.34 -6.96 -9.09
CA ARG A 44 1.94 -8.29 -8.90
C ARG A 44 0.97 -9.39 -9.32
N ALA A 45 -0.28 -9.33 -8.87
CA ALA A 45 -1.31 -10.29 -9.26
C ALA A 45 -1.45 -10.37 -10.80
N GLU A 46 -1.52 -9.23 -11.48
CA GLU A 46 -1.58 -9.16 -12.94
C GLU A 46 -0.36 -9.84 -13.59
N GLU A 47 0.85 -9.43 -13.20
CA GLU A 47 2.10 -9.96 -13.74
C GLU A 47 2.20 -11.47 -13.60
N TYR A 48 1.97 -11.98 -12.38
CA TYR A 48 2.10 -13.41 -12.09
C TYR A 48 0.98 -14.24 -12.72
N ILE A 49 -0.26 -13.75 -12.77
CA ILE A 49 -1.36 -14.49 -13.43
C ILE A 49 -1.10 -14.60 -14.94
N LEU A 50 -0.63 -13.51 -15.57
CA LEU A 50 -0.24 -13.55 -16.99
C LEU A 50 0.97 -14.44 -17.22
N GLY A 51 1.99 -14.37 -16.34
CA GLY A 51 3.14 -15.26 -16.38
C GLY A 51 2.76 -16.73 -16.22
N PHE A 52 1.78 -17.03 -15.36
CA PHE A 52 1.27 -18.39 -15.18
C PHE A 52 0.59 -18.91 -16.46
N ARG A 53 -0.26 -18.10 -17.10
CA ARG A 53 -0.84 -18.45 -18.41
C ARG A 53 0.24 -18.76 -19.46
N GLN A 54 1.28 -17.94 -19.51
CA GLN A 54 2.39 -18.16 -20.44
C GLN A 54 3.11 -19.49 -20.15
N ARG A 55 3.39 -19.80 -18.88
CA ARG A 55 4.02 -21.07 -18.50
C ARG A 55 3.13 -22.27 -18.80
N LEU A 56 1.81 -22.15 -18.62
CA LEU A 56 0.87 -23.21 -18.99
C LEU A 56 0.87 -23.45 -20.50
N ALA A 57 1.07 -22.41 -21.32
CA ALA A 57 1.22 -22.56 -22.77
C ALA A 57 2.43 -23.41 -23.15
N ASP A 58 3.48 -23.46 -22.34
CA ASP A 58 4.64 -24.34 -22.57
C ASP A 58 4.41 -25.77 -22.10
N ILE A 59 3.48 -25.98 -21.16
CA ILE A 59 3.24 -27.29 -20.52
C ILE A 59 2.09 -28.05 -21.18
N PHE A 60 0.98 -27.38 -21.51
CA PHE A 60 -0.28 -28.01 -21.91
C PHE A 60 -0.63 -27.72 -23.37
N GLN A 61 -1.25 -28.69 -24.05
CA GLN A 61 -1.82 -28.48 -25.39
C GLN A 61 -2.99 -27.49 -25.36
N GLU A 62 -3.77 -27.49 -24.28
CA GLU A 62 -4.94 -26.62 -24.08
C GLU A 62 -4.73 -25.74 -22.82
N PRO A 63 -3.84 -24.74 -22.88
CA PRO A 63 -3.41 -23.99 -21.69
C PRO A 63 -4.53 -23.21 -21.02
N ASP A 64 -5.51 -22.70 -21.78
CA ASP A 64 -6.63 -21.98 -21.21
C ASP A 64 -7.53 -22.89 -20.36
N LYS A 65 -7.72 -24.16 -20.75
CA LYS A 65 -8.49 -25.11 -19.93
C LYS A 65 -7.76 -25.43 -18.62
N ALA A 66 -6.45 -25.66 -18.69
CA ALA A 66 -5.61 -25.88 -17.52
C ALA A 66 -5.66 -24.67 -16.57
N PHE A 67 -5.57 -23.47 -17.12
CA PHE A 67 -5.68 -22.23 -16.36
C PHE A 67 -7.04 -22.10 -15.67
N GLN A 68 -8.15 -22.29 -16.41
CA GLN A 68 -9.50 -22.15 -15.85
C GLN A 68 -9.77 -23.17 -14.74
N LYS A 69 -9.28 -24.40 -14.89
CA LYS A 69 -9.40 -25.42 -13.85
C LYS A 69 -8.57 -25.08 -12.60
N PHE A 70 -7.36 -24.56 -12.78
CA PHE A 70 -6.56 -24.08 -11.65
C PHE A 70 -7.26 -22.91 -10.95
N ALA A 71 -7.70 -21.92 -11.72
CA ALA A 71 -8.32 -20.72 -11.19
C ALA A 71 -9.60 -21.04 -10.42
N SER A 72 -10.47 -21.91 -10.96
CA SER A 72 -11.69 -22.31 -10.27
C SER A 72 -11.41 -22.99 -8.93
N LEU A 73 -10.43 -23.91 -8.91
CA LEU A 73 -10.04 -24.61 -7.70
C LEU A 73 -9.36 -23.68 -6.67
N ALA A 74 -8.54 -22.74 -7.13
CA ALA A 74 -7.89 -21.75 -6.28
C ALA A 74 -8.92 -20.84 -5.61
N MET A 75 -9.97 -20.46 -6.34
CA MET A 75 -11.08 -19.64 -5.81
C MET A 75 -11.99 -20.41 -4.87
N SER A 76 -12.18 -21.73 -5.07
CA SER A 76 -13.11 -22.52 -4.25
C SER A 76 -12.47 -23.12 -3.01
N ASN A 77 -11.25 -23.66 -3.15
CA ASN A 77 -10.60 -24.49 -2.13
C ASN A 77 -9.30 -23.86 -1.59
N GLY A 78 -8.92 -22.70 -2.12
CA GLY A 78 -7.67 -22.02 -1.78
C GLY A 78 -6.53 -22.36 -2.74
N VAL A 79 -5.58 -21.43 -2.81
CA VAL A 79 -4.47 -21.46 -3.76
C VAL A 79 -3.54 -22.65 -3.52
N ASP A 80 -3.24 -22.97 -2.26
CA ASP A 80 -2.37 -24.07 -1.90
C ASP A 80 -2.97 -25.43 -2.29
N ALA A 81 -4.27 -25.62 -2.07
CA ALA A 81 -4.98 -26.83 -2.49
C ALA A 81 -4.96 -26.97 -4.02
N ALA A 82 -5.14 -25.88 -4.77
CA ALA A 82 -5.04 -25.90 -6.22
C ALA A 82 -3.64 -26.27 -6.72
N ALA A 83 -2.61 -25.68 -6.10
CA ALA A 83 -1.20 -25.97 -6.37
C ALA A 83 -0.83 -27.43 -6.09
N GLU A 84 -1.28 -27.97 -4.95
CA GLU A 84 -1.07 -29.36 -4.57
C GLU A 84 -1.74 -30.31 -5.58
N ASN A 85 -2.99 -30.04 -5.96
CA ASN A 85 -3.70 -30.87 -6.93
C ASN A 85 -3.03 -30.85 -8.31
N MET A 86 -2.61 -29.68 -8.81
CA MET A 86 -1.88 -29.60 -10.09
C MET A 86 -0.53 -30.30 -10.05
N SER A 87 0.16 -30.28 -8.90
CA SER A 87 1.46 -30.94 -8.76
C SER A 87 1.32 -32.47 -8.68
N LYS A 88 0.27 -32.98 -8.03
CA LYS A 88 0.02 -34.42 -7.86
C LYS A 88 -0.53 -35.08 -9.13
N ASP A 89 -1.49 -34.44 -9.78
CA ASP A 89 -2.16 -34.96 -10.96
C ASP A 89 -2.28 -33.88 -12.05
N PRO A 90 -1.16 -33.56 -12.74
CA PRO A 90 -1.16 -32.54 -13.78
C PRO A 90 -1.98 -32.95 -15.01
N ASP A 91 -2.16 -34.24 -15.29
CA ASP A 91 -2.96 -34.71 -16.43
C ASP A 91 -4.44 -34.37 -16.26
N ALA A 92 -4.92 -34.26 -15.01
CA ALA A 92 -6.27 -33.78 -14.76
C ALA A 92 -6.51 -32.35 -15.28
N TYR A 93 -5.46 -31.56 -15.51
CA TYR A 93 -5.57 -30.18 -16.01
C TYR A 93 -5.52 -30.09 -17.53
N GLY A 94 -5.20 -31.18 -18.22
CA GLY A 94 -5.22 -31.28 -19.67
C GLY A 94 -4.06 -32.10 -20.21
N THR A 95 -4.03 -32.26 -21.53
CA THR A 95 -2.97 -33.02 -22.19
C THR A 95 -1.66 -32.25 -22.13
N ILE A 96 -0.64 -32.82 -21.48
CA ILE A 96 0.71 -32.27 -21.40
C ILE A 96 1.40 -32.40 -22.77
N LYS A 97 2.09 -31.35 -23.21
CA LYS A 97 2.90 -31.36 -24.44
C LYS A 97 4.01 -32.43 -24.35
N GLY A 98 4.44 -32.93 -25.51
CA GLY A 98 5.42 -34.03 -25.56
C GLY A 98 4.81 -35.43 -25.45
N TRP A 99 3.49 -35.57 -25.61
CA TRP A 99 2.87 -36.84 -25.96
C TRP A 99 3.20 -37.21 -27.41
N SER A 100 3.87 -38.35 -27.60
CA SER A 100 3.84 -39.10 -28.85
C SER A 100 2.91 -40.30 -28.62
N PHE A 101 2.00 -40.59 -29.55
CA PHE A 101 1.08 -41.74 -29.49
C PHE A 101 1.83 -43.04 -29.12
N GLY A 102 1.73 -43.47 -27.85
CA GLY A 102 2.35 -44.71 -27.38
C GLY A 102 2.50 -44.79 -25.84
N PRO A 103 2.51 -45.99 -25.25
CA PRO A 103 2.45 -46.22 -23.81
C PRO A 103 3.77 -46.01 -23.05
N LEU A 104 4.77 -45.35 -23.65
CA LEU A 104 6.10 -45.19 -23.05
C LEU A 104 6.29 -43.76 -22.52
N ASN A 105 6.77 -43.66 -21.29
CA ASN A 105 7.22 -42.43 -20.64
C ASN A 105 8.20 -41.66 -21.55
N ASN A 106 7.71 -40.64 -22.25
CA ASN A 106 8.54 -39.79 -23.10
C ASN A 106 9.46 -38.91 -22.22
N PRO A 107 10.79 -38.94 -22.41
CA PRO A 107 11.73 -38.06 -21.71
C PRO A 107 11.36 -36.58 -21.77
N ALA A 108 10.75 -36.12 -22.87
CA ALA A 108 10.28 -34.74 -23.02
C ALA A 108 9.16 -34.40 -22.02
N ARG A 109 8.19 -35.30 -21.83
CA ARG A 109 7.13 -35.15 -20.83
C ARG A 109 7.71 -35.15 -19.41
N SER A 110 8.65 -36.05 -19.13
CA SER A 110 9.34 -36.09 -17.83
C SER A 110 10.11 -34.80 -17.56
N GLY A 111 10.76 -34.22 -18.58
CA GLY A 111 11.44 -32.93 -18.49
C GLY A 111 10.49 -31.77 -18.19
N ILE A 112 9.35 -31.69 -18.89
CA ILE A 112 8.33 -30.65 -18.65
C ILE A 112 7.80 -30.73 -17.21
N LEU A 113 7.48 -31.94 -16.74
CA LEU A 113 6.96 -32.15 -15.38
C LEU A 113 7.98 -31.80 -14.29
N LYS A 114 9.28 -32.05 -14.52
CA LYS A 114 10.32 -31.80 -13.53
C LYS A 114 10.85 -30.36 -13.54
N LEU A 115 10.86 -29.71 -14.70
CA LEU A 115 11.53 -28.42 -14.89
C LEU A 115 10.54 -27.26 -15.02
N SER A 116 9.43 -27.45 -15.74
CA SER A 116 8.51 -26.37 -16.09
C SER A 116 7.32 -26.27 -15.12
N LEU A 117 6.73 -27.41 -14.77
CA LEU A 117 5.54 -27.46 -13.91
C LEU A 117 5.77 -26.82 -12.52
N PRO A 118 6.88 -27.09 -11.79
CA PRO A 118 7.10 -26.47 -10.48
C PRO A 118 7.19 -24.95 -10.56
N GLY A 119 7.81 -24.42 -11.63
CA GLY A 119 7.88 -22.98 -11.89
C GLY A 119 6.51 -22.38 -12.20
N ALA A 120 5.66 -23.08 -12.95
CA ALA A 120 4.29 -22.67 -13.23
C ALA A 120 3.45 -22.62 -11.95
N VAL A 121 3.51 -23.68 -11.13
CA VAL A 121 2.76 -23.77 -9.86
C VAL A 121 3.19 -22.66 -8.91
N ARG A 122 4.50 -22.39 -8.76
CA ARG A 122 4.98 -21.28 -7.93
C ARG A 122 4.45 -19.92 -8.41
N THR A 123 4.51 -19.69 -9.73
CA THR A 123 3.99 -18.45 -10.35
C THR A 123 2.50 -18.30 -10.07
N ALA A 124 1.74 -19.40 -10.13
CA ALA A 124 0.32 -19.42 -9.82
C ALA A 124 0.06 -19.08 -8.34
N ILE A 125 0.84 -19.65 -7.42
CA ILE A 125 0.72 -19.35 -5.98
C ILE A 125 0.91 -17.86 -5.72
N GLU A 126 1.98 -17.27 -6.27
CA GLU A 126 2.31 -15.85 -6.10
C GLU A 126 1.19 -14.95 -6.69
N GLY A 127 0.71 -15.27 -7.89
CA GLY A 127 -0.34 -14.48 -8.56
C GLY A 127 -1.71 -14.58 -7.91
N PHE A 128 -2.19 -15.78 -7.64
CA PHE A 128 -3.53 -15.98 -7.07
C PHE A 128 -3.60 -15.58 -5.60
N THR A 129 -2.52 -15.73 -4.82
CA THR A 129 -2.47 -15.20 -3.44
C THR A 129 -2.60 -13.68 -3.44
N ALA A 130 -1.82 -12.98 -4.27
CA ALA A 130 -1.90 -11.53 -4.39
C ALA A 130 -3.29 -11.07 -4.89
N HIS A 131 -3.88 -11.81 -5.83
CA HIS A 131 -5.24 -11.52 -6.32
C HIS A 131 -6.28 -11.64 -5.21
N MET A 132 -6.22 -12.70 -4.40
CA MET A 132 -7.12 -12.89 -3.27
C MET A 132 -6.94 -11.82 -2.18
N GLN A 133 -5.70 -11.44 -1.88
CA GLN A 133 -5.41 -10.37 -0.91
C GLN A 133 -5.93 -8.99 -1.36
N THR A 134 -6.07 -8.77 -2.66
CA THR A 134 -6.66 -7.55 -3.23
C THR A 134 -8.17 -7.65 -3.46
N GLY A 135 -8.84 -8.62 -2.82
CA GLY A 135 -10.31 -8.79 -2.87
C GLY A 135 -10.81 -9.76 -3.95
N GLY A 136 -9.91 -10.46 -4.65
CA GLY A 136 -10.29 -11.48 -5.64
C GLY A 136 -11.05 -10.91 -6.84
N GLY A 137 -11.95 -11.74 -7.38
CA GLY A 137 -12.82 -11.39 -8.52
C GLY A 137 -12.37 -11.98 -9.86
N PRO A 138 -12.91 -11.46 -10.98
CA PRO A 138 -12.53 -11.90 -12.31
C PRO A 138 -11.03 -11.74 -12.57
N TYR A 139 -10.46 -12.68 -13.33
CA TYR A 139 -9.02 -12.85 -13.54
C TYR A 139 -8.67 -12.98 -15.04
N SER A 140 -9.52 -12.44 -15.92
CA SER A 140 -9.14 -12.22 -17.30
C SER A 140 -8.07 -11.12 -17.38
N ARG A 141 -7.35 -11.04 -18.50
CA ARG A 141 -6.35 -9.99 -18.72
C ARG A 141 -7.00 -8.61 -18.64
N GLU A 142 -8.16 -8.46 -19.26
CA GLU A 142 -8.92 -7.22 -19.30
C GLU A 142 -9.43 -6.82 -17.91
N ASP A 143 -9.87 -7.79 -17.10
CA ASP A 143 -10.36 -7.52 -15.74
C ASP A 143 -9.23 -7.08 -14.80
N LEU A 144 -8.08 -7.76 -14.85
CA LEU A 144 -6.91 -7.41 -14.05
C LEU A 144 -6.42 -6.00 -14.41
N LYS A 145 -6.34 -5.69 -15.71
CA LYS A 145 -5.99 -4.34 -16.19
C LYS A 145 -6.98 -3.29 -15.70
N ARG A 146 -8.29 -3.53 -15.83
CA ARG A 146 -9.33 -2.62 -15.33
C ARG A 146 -9.21 -2.39 -13.82
N LYS A 147 -8.86 -3.42 -13.06
CA LYS A 147 -8.65 -3.31 -11.60
C LYS A 147 -7.45 -2.42 -11.28
N VAL A 148 -6.33 -2.60 -11.97
CA VAL A 148 -5.14 -1.74 -11.85
C VAL A 148 -5.48 -0.28 -12.21
N ASP A 149 -6.15 -0.06 -13.34
CA ASP A 149 -6.52 1.29 -13.80
C ASP A 149 -7.49 1.97 -12.81
N SER A 150 -8.44 1.22 -12.24
CA SER A 150 -9.36 1.74 -11.22
C SER A 150 -8.65 2.19 -9.95
N ILE A 151 -7.72 1.37 -9.42
CA ILE A 151 -6.96 1.74 -8.21
C ILE A 151 -6.06 2.94 -8.51
N LYS A 152 -5.46 2.99 -9.70
CA LYS A 152 -4.63 4.11 -10.13
C LYS A 152 -5.45 5.41 -10.22
N SER A 153 -6.65 5.39 -10.81
CA SER A 153 -7.52 6.58 -10.87
C SER A 153 -7.86 7.09 -9.47
N LYS A 154 -8.21 6.18 -8.53
CA LYS A 154 -8.49 6.54 -7.13
C LYS A 154 -7.27 7.16 -6.45
N LEU A 155 -6.08 6.65 -6.75
CA LEU A 155 -4.84 7.21 -6.23
C LEU A 155 -4.59 8.62 -6.79
N ASP A 156 -4.76 8.80 -8.11
CA ASP A 156 -4.56 10.09 -8.77
C ASP A 156 -5.59 11.14 -8.30
N GLU A 157 -6.84 10.74 -8.07
CA GLU A 157 -7.91 11.58 -7.51
C GLU A 157 -7.59 12.01 -6.09
N ALA A 158 -7.24 11.04 -5.23
CA ALA A 158 -6.81 11.31 -3.88
C ALA A 158 -5.64 12.32 -3.89
N GLU A 159 -4.57 12.03 -4.63
CA GLU A 159 -3.36 12.87 -4.65
C GLU A 159 -3.63 14.32 -5.10
N LYS A 160 -4.62 14.54 -5.97
CA LYS A 160 -5.04 15.88 -6.39
C LYS A 160 -5.81 16.64 -5.30
N GLU A 161 -6.64 15.96 -4.52
CA GLU A 161 -7.52 16.60 -3.54
C GLU A 161 -6.77 17.16 -2.33
N HIS A 162 -5.65 16.56 -1.93
CA HIS A 162 -5.05 16.81 -0.61
C HIS A 162 -3.64 17.37 -0.60
N GLY A 163 -3.12 17.75 -1.79
CA GLY A 163 -1.86 18.45 -1.93
C GLY A 163 -0.63 17.63 -1.50
N SER A 164 0.54 18.17 -1.82
CA SER A 164 1.81 17.47 -1.63
C SER A 164 2.19 17.33 -0.15
N SER A 165 3.10 16.40 0.15
CA SER A 165 3.75 16.27 1.47
C SER A 165 4.33 17.59 2.03
N GLY A 166 4.54 18.61 1.18
CA GLY A 166 4.93 19.96 1.60
C GLY A 166 3.90 20.68 2.49
N GLN A 167 2.60 20.56 2.20
CA GLN A 167 1.53 21.20 3.00
C GLN A 167 1.47 20.63 4.42
N ARG A 168 1.72 19.33 4.57
CA ARG A 168 1.81 18.69 5.88
C ARG A 168 2.97 19.26 6.71
N ILE A 169 4.15 19.41 6.10
CA ILE A 169 5.34 19.95 6.77
C ILE A 169 5.10 21.41 7.18
N GLU A 170 4.49 22.21 6.30
CA GLU A 170 4.12 23.60 6.61
C GLU A 170 3.17 23.69 7.80
N LEU A 171 2.13 22.85 7.87
CA LEU A 171 1.22 22.80 9.01
C LEU A 171 1.92 22.33 10.30
N GLU A 172 2.80 21.32 10.21
CA GLU A 172 3.59 20.86 11.36
C GLU A 172 4.50 21.98 11.90
N LEU A 173 5.06 22.83 11.03
CA LEU A 173 5.86 24.01 11.40
C LEU A 173 5.00 25.13 12.01
N GLN A 174 3.84 25.45 11.42
CA GLN A 174 2.92 26.47 11.95
C GLN A 174 2.40 26.10 13.35
N ILE A 175 2.04 24.83 13.56
CA ILE A 175 1.63 24.31 14.88
C ILE A 175 2.79 24.46 15.87
N ALA A 176 4.02 24.15 15.45
CA ALA A 176 5.19 24.25 16.30
C ALA A 176 5.50 25.70 16.73
N GLU A 177 5.34 26.66 15.82
CA GLU A 177 5.51 28.09 16.10
C GLU A 177 4.40 28.62 17.03
N LEU A 178 3.13 28.36 16.72
CA LEU A 178 2.01 28.77 17.59
C LEU A 178 2.08 28.13 18.98
N ALA A 179 2.49 26.85 19.08
CA ALA A 179 2.64 26.17 20.37
C ALA A 179 3.74 26.78 21.25
N LYS A 180 4.76 27.42 20.65
CA LYS A 180 5.82 28.13 21.39
C LYS A 180 5.33 29.45 21.99
N GLU A 181 4.40 30.12 21.31
CA GLU A 181 3.90 31.44 21.72
C GLU A 181 2.87 31.37 22.87
N ILE A 182 2.25 30.21 23.10
CA ILE A 182 1.28 30.02 24.18
C ILE A 182 2.03 29.89 25.50
N SER A 183 1.79 30.82 26.43
CA SER A 183 2.44 30.81 27.74
C SER A 183 1.94 29.65 28.61
N PHE A 184 2.76 29.22 29.59
CA PHE A 184 2.36 28.19 30.56
C PHE A 184 1.11 28.60 31.37
N ARG A 185 0.93 29.92 31.57
CA ARG A 185 -0.20 30.48 32.32
C ARG A 185 -1.50 30.38 31.53
N ASP A 186 -1.44 30.57 30.21
CA ASP A 186 -2.59 30.46 29.31
C ASP A 186 -2.96 28.99 29.08
N LEU A 187 -1.96 28.09 29.01
CA LEU A 187 -2.15 26.63 29.00
C LEU A 187 -2.91 26.16 30.25
N ALA A 188 -2.50 26.58 31.44
CA ALA A 188 -3.13 26.17 32.69
C ALA A 188 -4.59 26.65 32.86
N ALA A 189 -5.02 27.62 32.05
CA ALA A 189 -6.40 28.10 32.02
C ALA A 189 -7.32 27.25 31.11
N LEU A 190 -6.77 26.26 30.39
CA LEU A 190 -7.55 25.42 29.47
C LEU A 190 -8.32 24.29 30.18
N PRO A 191 -9.45 23.85 29.60
CA PRO A 191 -10.07 22.58 29.92
C PRO A 191 -9.06 21.42 29.82
N LYS A 192 -9.18 20.44 30.73
CA LYS A 192 -8.20 19.34 30.88
C LYS A 192 -7.87 18.60 29.58
N GLU A 193 -8.86 18.40 28.71
CA GLU A 193 -8.66 17.77 27.39
C GLU A 193 -7.85 18.64 26.43
N GLN A 194 -8.14 19.94 26.36
CA GLN A 194 -7.41 20.89 25.52
C GLN A 194 -5.97 21.08 26.04
N TYR A 195 -5.79 21.21 27.36
CA TYR A 195 -4.47 21.24 27.99
C TYR A 195 -3.61 20.06 27.53
N ARG A 196 -4.16 18.84 27.62
CA ARG A 196 -3.44 17.60 27.26
C ARG A 196 -3.04 17.56 25.79
N ILE A 197 -3.92 18.03 24.89
CA ILE A 197 -3.65 18.08 23.45
C ILE A 197 -2.51 19.08 23.17
N VAL A 198 -2.60 20.31 23.69
CA VAL A 198 -1.60 21.36 23.44
C VAL A 198 -0.25 21.00 24.06
N GLU A 199 -0.23 20.42 25.26
CA GLU A 199 1.00 19.94 25.92
C GLU A 199 1.66 18.82 25.09
N THR A 200 0.89 17.84 24.63
CA THR A 200 1.38 16.75 23.77
C THR A 200 1.96 17.28 22.46
N LEU A 201 1.31 18.27 21.83
CA LEU A 201 1.80 18.90 20.62
C LEU A 201 3.09 19.67 20.85
N ARG A 202 3.14 20.44 21.93
CA ARG A 202 4.33 21.21 22.31
C ARG A 202 5.52 20.30 22.54
N ASP A 203 5.35 19.18 23.20
CA ASP A 203 6.44 18.22 23.43
C ASP A 203 6.83 17.47 22.15
N LYS A 204 5.85 17.05 21.34
CA LYS A 204 6.09 16.36 20.07
C LYS A 204 6.87 17.23 19.07
N TYR A 205 6.53 18.51 18.97
CA TYR A 205 7.19 19.42 18.03
C TYR A 205 8.43 20.12 18.61
N ARG A 206 8.64 20.11 19.93
CA ARG A 206 9.89 20.60 20.55
C ARG A 206 11.12 19.90 19.96
N ASN A 207 11.03 18.60 19.68
CA ASN A 207 12.10 17.84 19.05
C ASN A 207 12.32 18.24 17.58
N LEU A 208 11.24 18.53 16.85
CA LEU A 208 11.26 18.93 15.44
C LEU A 208 11.84 20.33 15.24
N ILE A 209 11.57 21.22 16.21
CA ILE A 209 12.16 22.55 16.34
C ILE A 209 13.66 22.45 16.64
N GLN A 210 14.06 21.63 17.61
CA GLN A 210 15.47 21.49 18.00
C GLN A 210 16.34 20.92 16.88
N THR A 211 15.82 20.02 16.04
CA THR A 211 16.53 19.54 14.84
C THR A 211 16.62 20.60 13.74
N ASN A 212 15.59 21.42 13.54
CA ASN A 212 15.60 22.51 12.56
C ASN A 212 16.46 23.72 12.99
N GLU A 213 16.52 24.04 14.29
CA GLU A 213 17.36 25.11 14.86
C GLU A 213 18.86 24.72 14.94
N ASN A 214 19.15 23.42 14.98
CA ASN A 214 20.50 22.86 14.94
C ASN A 214 20.99 22.51 13.53
N ASP A 215 20.20 22.78 12.49
CA ASP A 215 20.64 22.61 11.11
C ASP A 215 21.80 23.60 10.81
N PRO A 216 23.02 23.10 10.54
CA PRO A 216 24.18 23.94 10.28
C PRO A 216 23.97 24.89 9.09
N ALA A 217 23.12 24.54 8.12
CA ALA A 217 22.81 25.39 6.97
C ALA A 217 22.09 26.70 7.38
N LYS A 218 21.18 26.63 8.35
CA LYS A 218 20.47 27.81 8.88
C LYS A 218 21.34 28.67 9.81
N ARG A 219 22.26 28.05 10.57
CA ARG A 219 23.24 28.78 11.40
C ARG A 219 24.23 29.61 10.57
N ILE A 220 24.65 29.08 9.42
CA ILE A 220 25.54 29.81 8.49
C ILE A 220 24.80 31.00 7.84
N ALA A 221 23.51 30.85 7.53
CA ALA A 221 22.70 31.95 6.99
C ALA A 221 22.44 33.07 8.01
N ALA A 222 22.24 32.73 9.30
CA ALA A 222 22.04 33.70 10.37
C ALA A 222 23.33 34.46 10.73
N ASN A 223 24.50 33.81 10.68
CA ASN A 223 25.79 34.46 10.96
C ASN A 223 26.33 35.32 9.80
N LYS A 224 25.75 35.24 8.60
CA LYS A 224 26.08 36.14 7.47
C LYS A 224 25.32 37.47 7.49
N LYS A 225 24.38 37.66 8.42
CA LYS A 225 23.60 38.91 8.59
C LYS A 225 23.99 39.71 9.85
N LYS A 226 25.11 39.37 10.49
CA LYS A 226 25.73 40.19 11.54
C LYS A 226 26.97 40.89 10.99
#